data_AF-A0A1W2FHX4-F1
#
_entry.id   AF-A0A1W2FHX4-F1
#
_cell.length_a   1.000
_cell.length_b   1.000
_cell.length_c   1.000
_cell.angle_alpha   90.00
_cell.angle_beta   90.00
_cell.angle_gamma   90.00
#
_symmetry.space_group_name_H-M   'P 1'
#
loop_
_entity.id
_entity.type
_entity.pdbx_description
1 polymer ?
#
loop_
_entity_poly.entity_id
_entity_poly.type
_entity_poly.pdbx_seq_one_letter_code
_entity_poly.pdbx_strand_id
1 'polypeptide(L)'
;MDLTVTTAELAGAAAEVARLLPTRVLDPVLAGLRLKAGTDVEVAGSDQEHGVRLSVYATVHTEGEVLVPAKLLAATLQALDEPQVRLKVEGQRLAIRTPTSRFALPLLDLAHHPGVPVLPELQGHIDAAKLRIIAAVAGAASKDDALPIFTGIRIQSDAHKLHFMATDRYRMAYATLPWEQQGQVDLLVPAKAIVEAARQATNKVALHANEDRIGLAWGNNSISTALLAAPFPDDRARRLLEAVIDSTVLVDADALARAVRRATPYGGPHQAVTIQVEDSEVRVKGSDPQQGESEEFVKATVEGDRLTKTFQARYLADALKAFAGRRIELKIQDGLRSTVLTSPPGEDGVELTYLVVPMRSVA
;
A
#
# COMPACT_ATOMS: atom_id res chain seq x y z
N MET A 1 14.69 28.34 -16.82
CA MET A 1 14.92 26.92 -16.51
C MET A 1 15.53 26.19 -17.70
N ASP A 2 16.73 25.64 -17.48
CA ASP A 2 17.48 24.79 -18.42
C ASP A 2 18.32 23.79 -17.59
N LEU A 3 18.12 22.49 -17.78
CA LEU A 3 18.80 21.43 -17.02
C LEU A 3 19.00 20.16 -17.85
N THR A 4 20.00 19.37 -17.47
CA THR A 4 20.24 18.01 -17.98
C THR A 4 20.14 17.01 -16.83
N VAL A 5 19.45 15.90 -17.05
CA VAL A 5 19.18 14.89 -16.01
C VAL A 5 19.19 13.48 -16.60
N THR A 6 19.49 12.48 -15.76
CA THR A 6 19.35 11.07 -16.12
C THR A 6 17.89 10.77 -16.44
N THR A 7 17.63 10.25 -17.64
CA THR A 7 16.26 10.02 -18.12
C THR A 7 15.50 9.06 -17.22
N ALA A 8 16.12 7.94 -16.84
CA ALA A 8 15.47 6.91 -16.01
C ALA A 8 15.06 7.44 -14.62
N GLU A 9 15.90 8.28 -14.00
CA GLU A 9 15.62 8.84 -12.66
C GLU A 9 14.48 9.86 -12.73
N LEU A 10 14.50 10.76 -13.72
CA LEU A 10 13.43 11.74 -13.92
C LEU A 10 12.12 11.05 -14.34
N ALA A 11 12.17 10.04 -15.21
CA ALA A 11 11.02 9.26 -15.63
C ALA A 11 10.37 8.55 -14.43
N GLY A 12 11.19 7.96 -13.55
CA GLY A 12 10.74 7.37 -12.29
C GLY A 12 10.01 8.39 -11.42
N ALA A 13 10.67 9.52 -11.10
CA ALA A 13 10.09 10.57 -10.27
C ALA A 13 8.78 11.14 -10.86
N ALA A 14 8.76 11.43 -12.17
CA ALA A 14 7.58 11.95 -12.84
C ALA A 14 6.41 10.96 -12.84
N ALA A 15 6.69 9.66 -13.03
CA ALA A 15 5.68 8.62 -12.98
C ALA A 15 5.08 8.45 -11.58
N GLU A 16 5.90 8.57 -10.53
CA GLU A 16 5.45 8.50 -9.14
C GLU A 16 4.55 9.68 -8.78
N VAL A 17 4.95 10.91 -9.16
CA VAL A 17 4.10 12.09 -8.98
C VAL A 17 2.77 11.93 -9.74
N ALA A 18 2.82 11.53 -11.01
CA ALA A 18 1.62 11.36 -11.83
C ALA A 18 0.66 10.27 -11.31
N ARG A 19 1.16 9.28 -10.55
CA ARG A 19 0.35 8.20 -9.96
C ARG A 19 -0.45 8.65 -8.73
N LEU A 20 0.13 9.56 -7.95
CA LEU A 20 -0.50 10.12 -6.75
C LEU A 20 -1.48 11.24 -7.06
N LEU A 21 -1.31 11.90 -8.21
CA LEU A 21 -2.21 12.94 -8.67
C LEU A 21 -3.49 12.38 -9.30
N PRO A 22 -4.61 13.12 -9.21
CA PRO A 22 -5.89 12.71 -9.73
C PRO A 22 -5.84 12.63 -11.25
N THR A 23 -6.49 11.61 -11.80
CA THR A 23 -6.41 11.32 -13.24
C THR A 23 -7.38 12.13 -14.09
N ARG A 24 -8.47 12.60 -13.49
CA ARG A 24 -9.54 13.40 -14.09
C ARG A 24 -9.85 14.56 -13.15
N VAL A 25 -9.48 15.77 -13.55
CA VAL A 25 -9.76 17.00 -12.82
C VAL A 25 -10.35 18.01 -13.79
N LEU A 26 -11.25 18.85 -13.29
CA LEU A 26 -11.80 19.98 -14.05
C LEU A 26 -10.73 21.04 -14.28
N ASP A 27 -9.85 21.24 -13.29
CA ASP A 27 -8.72 22.16 -13.37
C ASP A 27 -7.41 21.38 -13.66
N PRO A 28 -6.84 21.52 -14.88
CA PRO A 28 -5.61 20.83 -15.27
C PRO A 28 -4.40 21.14 -14.37
N VAL A 29 -4.41 22.27 -13.66
CA VAL A 29 -3.33 22.67 -12.75
C VAL A 29 -3.16 21.66 -11.61
N LEU A 30 -4.25 21.06 -11.12
CA LEU A 30 -4.22 20.04 -10.06
C LEU A 30 -3.65 18.68 -10.52
N ALA A 31 -3.59 18.45 -11.83
CA ALA A 31 -2.88 17.33 -12.45
C ALA A 31 -1.49 17.74 -13.00
N GLY A 32 -1.04 18.95 -12.63
CA GLY A 32 0.25 19.49 -12.99
C GLY A 32 1.37 18.91 -12.14
N LEU A 33 2.53 18.77 -12.77
CA LEU A 33 3.80 18.44 -12.13
C LEU A 33 4.69 19.67 -12.18
N ARG A 34 5.10 20.11 -11.00
CA ARG A 34 5.98 21.25 -10.78
C ARG A 34 7.42 20.78 -10.84
N LEU A 35 8.20 21.39 -11.73
CA LEU A 35 9.65 21.22 -11.81
C LEU A 35 10.30 22.49 -11.29
N LYS A 36 11.14 22.37 -10.25
CA LYS A 36 11.95 23.48 -9.74
C LYS A 36 13.42 23.12 -9.84
N ALA A 37 14.14 23.83 -10.71
CA ALA A 37 15.58 23.67 -10.88
C ALA A 37 16.33 24.62 -9.94
N GLY A 38 17.09 24.05 -9.02
CA GLY A 38 18.00 24.76 -8.09
C GLY A 38 19.37 24.07 -8.08
N THR A 39 19.79 23.55 -6.93
CA THR A 39 20.97 22.66 -6.85
C THR A 39 20.74 21.33 -7.59
N ASP A 40 19.55 20.76 -7.38
CA ASP A 40 19.02 19.59 -8.06
C ASP A 40 17.67 19.97 -8.71
N VAL A 41 16.99 19.02 -9.35
CA VAL A 41 15.61 19.23 -9.79
C VAL A 41 14.63 18.64 -8.77
N GLU A 42 13.78 19.50 -8.21
CA GLU A 42 12.62 19.07 -7.43
C GLU A 42 11.46 18.79 -8.38
N VAL A 43 10.90 17.58 -8.27
CA VAL A 43 9.72 17.09 -8.99
C VAL A 43 8.59 16.99 -7.96
N ALA A 44 7.56 17.82 -8.11
CA ALA A 44 6.53 17.97 -7.09
C ALA A 44 5.12 18.03 -7.69
N GLY A 45 4.12 17.70 -6.89
CA GLY A 45 2.72 17.78 -7.30
C GLY A 45 1.78 17.80 -6.10
N SER A 46 0.61 18.42 -6.25
CA SER A 46 -0.45 18.36 -5.25
C SER A 46 -1.83 18.59 -5.85
N ASP A 47 -2.82 17.88 -5.31
CA ASP A 47 -4.25 18.08 -5.56
C ASP A 47 -5.00 18.57 -4.30
N GLN A 48 -4.29 19.26 -3.39
CA GLN A 48 -4.72 19.68 -2.05
C GLN A 48 -4.80 18.54 -1.02
N GLU A 49 -5.28 17.36 -1.43
CA GLU A 49 -5.35 16.19 -0.56
C GLU A 49 -3.98 15.52 -0.43
N HIS A 50 -3.36 15.23 -1.55
CA HIS A 50 -2.07 14.59 -1.69
C HIS A 50 -0.99 15.64 -1.99
N GLY A 51 0.19 15.42 -1.43
CA GLY A 51 1.38 16.22 -1.72
C GLY A 51 2.57 15.31 -1.91
N VAL A 52 3.30 15.50 -2.99
CA VAL A 52 4.52 14.73 -3.28
C VAL A 52 5.64 15.69 -3.66
N ARG A 53 6.82 15.42 -3.13
CA ARG A 53 8.07 16.12 -3.44
C ARG A 53 9.18 15.08 -3.56
N LEU A 54 9.81 15.01 -4.73
CA LEU A 54 10.94 14.13 -5.01
C LEU A 54 12.11 14.97 -5.52
N SER A 55 13.32 14.64 -5.12
CA SER A 55 14.54 15.28 -5.58
C SER A 55 15.29 14.35 -6.52
N VAL A 56 15.71 14.85 -7.68
CA VAL A 56 16.51 14.12 -8.67
C VAL A 56 17.77 14.91 -8.97
N TYR A 57 18.92 14.24 -8.93
CA TYR A 57 20.19 14.87 -9.28
C TYR A 57 20.18 15.36 -10.72
N ALA A 58 20.56 16.61 -10.94
CA ALA A 58 20.57 17.21 -12.27
C ALA A 58 21.69 18.23 -12.43
N THR A 59 22.22 18.35 -13.65
CA THR A 59 23.07 19.49 -14.02
C THR A 59 22.17 20.65 -14.41
N VAL A 60 22.01 21.62 -13.50
CA VAL A 60 21.22 22.83 -13.73
C VAL A 60 22.08 23.91 -14.40
N HIS A 61 21.73 24.29 -15.64
CA HIS A 61 22.39 25.37 -16.39
C HIS A 61 21.75 26.73 -16.13
N THR A 62 20.44 26.73 -15.88
CA THR A 62 19.67 27.93 -15.56
C THR A 62 18.52 27.55 -14.64
N GLU A 63 18.46 28.18 -13.47
CA GLU A 63 17.39 27.98 -12.51
C GLU A 63 16.00 28.35 -13.08
N GLY A 64 14.97 27.93 -12.37
CA GLY A 64 13.61 28.34 -12.62
C GLY A 64 12.60 27.28 -12.24
N GLU A 65 11.34 27.65 -12.35
CA GLU A 65 10.21 26.84 -11.92
C GLU A 65 9.13 26.83 -12.99
N VAL A 66 8.58 25.65 -13.27
CA VAL A 66 7.49 25.49 -14.24
C VAL A 66 6.49 24.45 -13.79
N LEU A 67 5.29 24.54 -14.33
CA LEU A 67 4.25 23.53 -14.19
C LEU A 67 3.92 22.93 -15.55
N VAL A 68 3.86 21.59 -15.65
CA VAL A 68 3.54 20.88 -16.89
C VAL A 68 2.58 19.71 -16.62
N PRO A 69 1.85 19.20 -17.63
CA PRO A 69 0.98 18.04 -17.44
C PRO A 69 1.76 16.79 -16.99
N ALA A 70 1.51 16.30 -15.77
CA ALA A 70 2.30 15.25 -15.12
C ALA A 70 2.36 13.96 -15.95
N LYS A 71 1.18 13.48 -16.39
CA LYS A 71 1.06 12.25 -17.17
C LYS A 71 1.77 12.31 -18.51
N LEU A 72 1.66 13.44 -19.21
CA LEU A 72 2.26 13.57 -20.53
C LEU A 72 3.79 13.66 -20.41
N LEU A 73 4.30 14.38 -19.40
CA LEU A 73 5.74 14.37 -19.10
C LEU A 73 6.23 12.96 -18.75
N ALA A 74 5.56 12.27 -17.83
CA ALA A 74 5.93 10.92 -17.42
C ALA A 74 5.93 9.93 -18.59
N ALA A 75 4.86 9.91 -19.39
CA ALA A 75 4.77 9.05 -20.58
C ALA A 75 5.83 9.38 -21.63
N THR A 76 6.13 10.68 -21.83
CA THR A 76 7.19 11.09 -22.76
C THR A 76 8.55 10.56 -22.30
N LEU A 77 8.90 10.78 -21.04
CA LEU A 77 10.19 10.36 -20.49
C LEU A 77 10.37 8.84 -20.45
N GLN A 78 9.30 8.09 -20.16
CA GLN A 78 9.31 6.63 -20.17
C GLN A 78 9.53 6.02 -21.55
N ALA A 79 9.20 6.76 -22.62
CA ALA A 79 9.35 6.31 -24.00
C ALA A 79 10.73 6.67 -24.60
N LEU A 80 11.60 7.36 -23.85
CA LEU A 80 12.95 7.71 -24.30
C LEU A 80 13.92 6.59 -23.96
N ASP A 81 14.76 6.22 -24.93
CA ASP A 81 15.85 5.26 -24.74
C ASP A 81 17.16 5.95 -24.34
N GLU A 82 17.25 7.27 -24.53
CA GLU A 82 18.48 8.01 -24.25
C GLU A 82 18.76 8.10 -22.75
N PRO A 83 20.02 7.92 -22.31
CA PRO A 83 20.37 7.88 -20.90
C PRO A 83 20.22 9.24 -20.20
N GLN A 84 20.30 10.34 -20.96
CA GLN A 84 20.14 11.70 -20.48
C GLN A 84 19.18 12.49 -21.35
N VAL A 85 18.46 13.40 -20.72
CA VAL A 85 17.51 14.31 -21.37
C VAL A 85 17.76 15.74 -20.91
N ARG A 86 17.63 16.68 -21.85
CA ARG A 86 17.71 18.12 -21.55
C ARG A 86 16.32 18.73 -21.52
N LEU A 87 15.98 19.39 -20.43
CA LEU A 87 14.75 20.16 -20.29
C LEU A 87 15.05 21.64 -20.38
N LYS A 88 14.38 22.36 -21.30
CA LYS A 88 14.58 23.80 -21.48
C LYS A 88 13.26 24.51 -21.71
N VAL A 89 13.05 25.60 -20.98
CA VAL A 89 11.90 26.48 -21.23
C VAL A 89 12.16 27.35 -22.43
N GLU A 90 11.21 27.39 -23.36
CA GLU A 90 11.24 28.25 -24.53
C GLU A 90 9.85 28.81 -24.82
N GLY A 91 9.67 30.09 -24.48
CA GLY A 91 8.36 30.74 -24.46
C GLY A 91 7.42 30.03 -23.49
N GLN A 92 6.22 29.69 -23.97
CA GLN A 92 5.16 29.04 -23.19
C GLN A 92 5.25 27.50 -23.18
N ARG A 93 6.43 26.93 -23.45
CA ARG A 93 6.62 25.48 -23.52
C ARG A 93 7.87 25.00 -22.79
N LEU A 94 7.77 23.81 -22.21
CA LEU A 94 8.92 23.03 -21.76
C LEU A 94 9.35 22.10 -22.90
N ALA A 95 10.49 22.40 -23.52
CA ALA A 95 11.10 21.54 -24.51
C ALA A 95 11.89 20.40 -23.84
N ILE A 96 11.59 19.17 -24.22
CA ILE A 96 12.32 17.95 -23.84
C ILE A 96 13.18 17.57 -25.05
N ARG A 97 14.49 17.55 -24.89
CA ARG A 97 15.44 17.31 -25.98
C ARG A 97 16.31 16.09 -25.72
N THR A 98 16.43 15.28 -26.76
CA THR A 98 17.46 14.25 -26.91
C THR A 98 18.31 14.58 -28.13
N PRO A 99 19.39 13.83 -28.43
CA PRO A 99 20.18 14.05 -29.65
C PRO A 99 19.37 13.90 -30.94
N THR A 100 18.32 13.07 -30.93
CA THR A 100 17.54 12.71 -32.13
C THR A 100 16.16 13.35 -32.16
N SER A 101 15.64 13.79 -31.02
CA SER A 101 14.23 14.14 -30.86
C SER A 101 14.01 15.41 -30.04
N ARG A 102 12.91 16.10 -30.34
CA ARG A 102 12.42 17.25 -29.55
C ARG A 102 10.92 17.14 -29.33
N PHE A 103 10.52 17.12 -28.07
CA PHE A 103 9.14 17.22 -27.63
C PHE A 103 8.91 18.57 -26.95
N ALA A 104 7.68 19.04 -26.89
CA ALA A 104 7.36 20.31 -26.24
C ALA A 104 6.01 20.22 -25.53
N LEU A 105 6.03 20.33 -24.21
CA LEU A 105 4.84 20.37 -23.35
C LEU A 105 4.38 21.82 -23.18
N PRO A 106 3.07 22.11 -23.19
CA PRO A 106 2.58 23.41 -22.77
C PRO A 106 2.90 23.63 -21.29
N LEU A 107 3.27 24.86 -20.94
CA LEU A 107 3.31 25.27 -19.54
C LEU A 107 1.88 25.49 -19.04
N LEU A 108 1.59 24.97 -17.86
CA LEU A 108 0.38 25.27 -17.11
C LEU A 108 0.62 26.51 -16.24
N ASP A 109 -0.46 27.14 -15.79
CA ASP A 109 -0.34 28.32 -14.94
C ASP A 109 0.09 27.93 -13.52
N LEU A 110 1.38 28.17 -13.23
CA LEU A 110 1.97 27.90 -11.94
C LEU A 110 1.34 28.75 -10.82
N ALA A 111 0.86 29.95 -11.11
CA ALA A 111 0.31 30.85 -10.09
C ALA A 111 -1.02 30.33 -9.51
N HIS A 112 -1.73 29.50 -10.27
CA HIS A 112 -2.97 28.85 -9.83
C HIS A 112 -2.73 27.49 -9.15
N HIS A 113 -1.49 26.98 -9.13
CA HIS A 113 -1.19 25.72 -8.46
C HIS A 113 -1.26 25.90 -6.94
N PRO A 114 -1.91 24.98 -6.19
CA PRO A 114 -2.07 25.11 -4.73
C PRO A 114 -0.76 25.02 -3.92
N GLY A 115 0.40 24.96 -4.59
CA GLY A 115 1.66 24.55 -3.98
C GLY A 115 1.64 23.10 -3.48
N VAL A 116 2.76 22.64 -2.93
CA VAL A 116 2.80 21.36 -2.20
C VAL A 116 2.73 21.66 -0.71
N PRO A 117 1.79 21.05 0.04
CA PRO A 117 1.68 21.26 1.48
C PRO A 117 3.00 21.06 2.22
N VAL A 118 3.24 21.89 3.22
CA VAL A 118 4.37 21.69 4.15
C VAL A 118 4.05 20.51 5.05
N LEU A 119 5.05 19.67 5.32
CA LEU A 119 4.88 18.56 6.25
C LEU A 119 4.57 19.09 7.66
N PRO A 120 3.65 18.45 8.40
CA PRO A 120 3.38 18.77 9.80
C PRO A 120 4.58 18.51 10.72
N GLU A 121 4.34 18.62 12.03
CA GLU A 121 5.35 18.31 13.05
C GLU A 121 5.82 16.85 12.96
N LEU A 122 7.10 16.66 13.28
CA LEU A 122 7.75 15.35 13.32
C LEU A 122 7.26 14.56 14.53
N GLN A 123 6.76 13.35 14.30
CA GLN A 123 6.22 12.46 15.34
C GLN A 123 7.17 11.30 15.67
N GLY A 124 8.12 10.99 14.79
CA GLY A 124 9.13 9.97 15.03
C GLY A 124 9.80 9.44 13.77
N HIS A 125 10.64 8.43 13.94
CA HIS A 125 11.35 7.79 12.83
C HIS A 125 11.14 6.28 12.78
N ILE A 126 11.15 5.73 11.57
CA ILE A 126 10.92 4.31 11.30
C ILE A 126 11.92 3.85 10.23
N ASP A 127 12.41 2.62 10.34
CA ASP A 127 13.18 1.99 9.26
C ASP A 127 12.26 1.67 8.07
N ALA A 128 12.66 2.07 6.87
CA ALA A 128 11.89 1.88 5.64
C ALA A 128 11.57 0.41 5.34
N ALA A 129 12.43 -0.53 5.73
CA ALA A 129 12.20 -1.96 5.57
C ALA A 129 11.03 -2.45 6.44
N LYS A 130 10.95 -1.97 7.68
CA LYS A 130 9.84 -2.31 8.60
C LYS A 130 8.52 -1.70 8.13
N LEU A 131 8.57 -0.50 7.55
CA LEU A 131 7.40 0.21 7.03
C LEU A 131 6.71 -0.50 5.86
N ARG A 132 7.41 -1.44 5.19
CA ARG A 132 6.83 -2.25 4.11
C ARG A 132 5.64 -3.11 4.58
N ILE A 133 5.51 -3.36 5.88
CA ILE A 133 4.37 -4.09 6.45
C ILE A 133 3.03 -3.39 6.18
N ILE A 134 3.02 -2.09 5.93
CA ILE A 134 1.81 -1.33 5.57
C ILE A 134 1.13 -1.93 4.34
N ALA A 135 1.88 -2.46 3.37
CA ALA A 135 1.30 -3.09 2.18
C ALA A 135 0.53 -4.37 2.52
N ALA A 136 1.00 -5.16 3.50
CA ALA A 136 0.29 -6.32 4.01
C ALA A 136 -1.01 -5.91 4.73
N VAL A 137 -0.93 -4.87 5.56
CA VAL A 137 -2.10 -4.34 6.30
C VAL A 137 -3.15 -3.77 5.34
N ALA A 138 -2.73 -3.00 4.34
CA ALA A 138 -3.60 -2.44 3.31
C ALA A 138 -4.40 -3.50 2.53
N GLY A 139 -3.92 -4.74 2.49
CA GLY A 139 -4.66 -5.85 1.89
C GLY A 139 -6.03 -6.09 2.53
N ALA A 140 -6.21 -5.70 3.80
CA ALA A 140 -7.48 -5.84 4.52
C ALA A 140 -8.40 -4.61 4.40
N ALA A 141 -7.93 -3.51 3.81
CA ALA A 141 -8.75 -2.34 3.56
C ALA A 141 -9.76 -2.60 2.42
N SER A 142 -10.92 -1.95 2.52
CA SER A 142 -11.92 -1.89 1.46
C SER A 142 -11.36 -1.15 0.24
N LYS A 143 -11.75 -1.62 -0.95
CA LYS A 143 -11.54 -0.92 -2.23
C LYS A 143 -12.80 -0.18 -2.70
N ASP A 144 -13.88 -0.30 -1.94
CA ASP A 144 -15.16 0.34 -2.20
C ASP A 144 -15.23 1.66 -1.43
N ASP A 145 -15.38 2.75 -2.17
CA ASP A 145 -15.46 4.11 -1.66
C ASP A 145 -16.86 4.43 -1.06
N ALA A 146 -17.83 3.53 -1.15
CA ALA A 146 -19.14 3.71 -0.53
C ALA A 146 -19.07 3.87 1.00
N LEU A 147 -18.06 3.27 1.64
CA LEU A 147 -17.76 3.42 3.07
C LEU A 147 -16.27 3.80 3.25
N PRO A 148 -15.91 5.09 3.09
CA PRO A 148 -14.51 5.56 3.09
C PRO A 148 -13.73 5.18 4.35
N ILE A 149 -14.41 5.05 5.49
CA ILE A 149 -13.81 4.58 6.74
C ILE A 149 -13.03 3.26 6.61
N PHE A 150 -13.47 2.35 5.74
CA PHE A 150 -12.83 1.06 5.54
C PHE A 150 -11.75 1.10 4.47
N THR A 151 -11.59 2.19 3.71
CA THR A 151 -10.51 2.34 2.73
C THR A 151 -9.19 2.79 3.37
N GLY A 152 -9.23 3.08 4.68
CA GLY A 152 -8.09 3.56 5.45
C GLY A 152 -7.32 2.48 6.21
N ILE A 153 -6.14 2.88 6.68
CA ILE A 153 -5.35 2.21 7.70
C ILE A 153 -5.31 3.13 8.91
N ARG A 154 -5.73 2.63 10.07
CA ARG A 154 -5.50 3.32 11.33
C ARG A 154 -4.05 3.12 11.76
N ILE A 155 -3.38 4.22 12.09
CA ILE A 155 -2.01 4.24 12.60
C ILE A 155 -2.07 4.79 14.01
N GLN A 156 -1.64 4.01 15.00
CA GLN A 156 -1.65 4.41 16.41
C GLN A 156 -0.30 4.14 17.06
N SER A 157 0.25 5.09 17.80
CA SER A 157 1.42 4.88 18.63
C SER A 157 1.03 4.48 20.05
N ASP A 158 1.70 3.46 20.60
CA ASP A 158 1.60 3.09 22.00
C ASP A 158 2.94 2.52 22.47
N ALA A 159 3.42 2.96 23.65
CA ALA A 159 4.63 2.44 24.30
C ALA A 159 5.84 2.16 23.36
N HIS A 160 6.26 3.13 22.55
CA HIS A 160 7.36 3.00 21.56
C HIS A 160 7.12 1.99 20.43
N LYS A 161 5.87 1.57 20.25
CA LYS A 161 5.41 0.77 19.11
C LYS A 161 4.45 1.60 18.26
N LEU A 162 4.44 1.25 16.98
CA LEU A 162 3.49 1.78 16.02
C LEU A 162 2.61 0.62 15.56
N HIS A 163 1.31 0.81 15.68
CA HIS A 163 0.27 -0.14 15.34
C HIS A 163 -0.43 0.30 14.06
N PHE A 164 -0.65 -0.66 13.17
CA PHE A 164 -1.36 -0.47 11.91
C PHE A 164 -2.55 -1.41 11.88
N MET A 165 -3.74 -0.89 11.59
CA MET A 165 -4.96 -1.68 11.51
C MET A 165 -5.78 -1.32 10.28
N ALA A 166 -6.22 -2.34 9.54
CA ALA A 166 -7.19 -2.17 8.46
C ALA A 166 -8.21 -3.31 8.47
N THR A 167 -9.44 -3.02 8.05
CA THR A 167 -10.51 -4.00 7.96
C THR A 167 -11.55 -3.58 6.92
N ASP A 168 -12.24 -4.55 6.34
CA ASP A 168 -13.41 -4.37 5.46
C ASP A 168 -14.67 -5.05 6.03
N ARG A 169 -14.64 -5.40 7.33
CA ARG A 169 -15.62 -6.19 8.11
C ARG A 169 -15.56 -7.70 7.95
N TYR A 170 -14.95 -8.22 6.87
CA TYR A 170 -14.83 -9.67 6.63
C TYR A 170 -13.43 -10.21 6.91
N ARG A 171 -12.46 -9.30 6.99
CA ARG A 171 -11.09 -9.58 7.36
C ARG A 171 -10.50 -8.38 8.10
N MET A 172 -9.42 -8.64 8.83
CA MET A 172 -8.66 -7.60 9.49
C MET A 172 -7.17 -7.93 9.39
N ALA A 173 -6.35 -6.92 9.21
CA ALA A 173 -4.91 -7.02 9.40
C ALA A 173 -4.49 -6.08 10.52
N TYR A 174 -3.64 -6.58 11.41
CA TYR A 174 -3.07 -5.85 12.51
C TYR A 174 -1.55 -6.07 12.53
N ALA A 175 -0.79 -5.00 12.34
CA ALA A 175 0.66 -5.06 12.42
C ALA A 175 1.19 -4.17 13.54
N THR A 176 2.29 -4.59 14.12
CA THR A 176 3.01 -3.84 15.16
C THR A 176 4.48 -3.82 14.82
N LEU A 177 5.12 -2.66 14.96
CA LEU A 177 6.56 -2.51 14.79
C LEU A 177 7.15 -1.54 15.82
N PRO A 178 8.43 -1.70 16.20
CA PRO A 178 9.13 -0.70 17.00
C PRO A 178 9.45 0.53 16.16
N TRP A 179 9.39 1.71 16.77
CA TRP A 179 9.76 2.98 16.13
C TRP A 179 10.41 3.95 17.10
N GLU A 180 11.14 4.93 16.56
CA GLU A 180 11.75 6.00 17.35
C GLU A 180 10.72 7.10 17.61
N GLN A 181 9.89 6.88 18.63
CA GLN A 181 8.80 7.78 18.98
C GLN A 181 9.30 9.14 19.50
N GLN A 182 8.71 10.23 19.00
CA GLN A 182 8.91 11.61 19.48
C GLN A 182 7.60 12.29 19.87
N GLY A 183 6.48 11.90 19.26
CA GLY A 183 5.15 12.36 19.61
C GLY A 183 4.12 11.24 19.54
N GLN A 184 2.84 11.60 19.63
CA GLN A 184 1.72 10.65 19.62
C GLN A 184 1.00 10.71 18.27
N VAL A 185 0.60 9.54 17.79
CA VAL A 185 -0.12 9.38 16.53
C VAL A 185 -1.35 8.53 16.80
N ASP A 186 -2.52 9.00 16.38
CA ASP A 186 -3.74 8.20 16.29
C ASP A 186 -4.59 8.73 15.14
N LEU A 187 -4.40 8.17 13.95
CA LEU A 187 -4.92 8.75 12.70
C LEU A 187 -5.47 7.66 11.80
N LEU A 188 -6.49 8.00 11.00
CA LEU A 188 -7.01 7.15 9.94
C LEU A 188 -6.55 7.71 8.59
N VAL A 189 -5.77 6.91 7.84
CA VAL A 189 -5.05 7.36 6.65
C VAL A 189 -5.51 6.60 5.42
N PRO A 190 -5.74 7.24 4.24
CA PRO A 190 -6.03 6.53 3.01
C PRO A 190 -4.97 5.45 2.69
N ALA A 191 -5.38 4.18 2.61
CA ALA A 191 -4.45 3.05 2.50
C ALA A 191 -3.55 3.18 1.26
N LYS A 192 -4.11 3.58 0.12
CA LYS A 192 -3.38 3.72 -1.15
C LYS A 192 -2.22 4.72 -1.03
N ALA A 193 -2.48 5.90 -0.45
CA ALA A 193 -1.47 6.95 -0.36
C ALA A 193 -0.30 6.54 0.54
N ILE A 194 -0.60 5.99 1.72
CA ILE A 194 0.45 5.59 2.67
C ILE A 194 1.25 4.36 2.21
N VAL A 195 0.62 3.43 1.47
CA VAL A 195 1.33 2.31 0.82
C VAL A 195 2.32 2.80 -0.22
N GLU A 196 1.91 3.74 -1.07
CA GLU A 196 2.82 4.31 -2.09
C GLU A 196 3.97 5.06 -1.44
N ALA A 197 3.71 5.82 -0.38
CA ALA A 197 4.74 6.50 0.40
C ALA A 197 5.74 5.50 1.03
N ALA A 198 5.23 4.46 1.70
CA ALA A 198 6.07 3.39 2.27
C ALA A 198 6.86 2.62 1.19
N ARG A 199 6.30 2.48 -0.02
CA ARG A 199 6.97 1.80 -1.14
C ARG A 199 8.19 2.57 -1.64
N GLN A 200 8.17 3.90 -1.58
CA GLN A 200 9.25 4.74 -2.08
C GLN A 200 10.28 5.09 -1.01
N ALA A 201 9.88 5.03 0.26
CA ALA A 201 10.74 5.36 1.37
C ALA A 201 11.99 4.46 1.45
N THR A 202 13.12 5.05 1.79
CA THR A 202 14.41 4.37 1.93
C THR A 202 15.08 4.74 3.25
N ASN A 203 15.97 3.87 3.73
CA ASN A 203 16.76 4.09 4.95
C ASN A 203 15.88 4.46 6.16
N LYS A 204 16.13 5.61 6.77
CA LYS A 204 15.38 6.15 7.90
C LYS A 204 14.30 7.10 7.41
N VAL A 205 13.06 6.81 7.79
CA VAL A 205 11.85 7.54 7.39
C VAL A 205 11.36 8.37 8.56
N ALA A 206 11.18 9.66 8.36
CA ALA A 206 10.52 10.56 9.30
C ALA A 206 9.00 10.53 9.07
N LEU A 207 8.24 10.26 10.13
CA LEU A 207 6.78 10.33 10.12
C LEU A 207 6.35 11.69 10.67
N HIS A 208 5.65 12.46 9.86
CA HIS A 208 5.10 13.76 10.19
C HIS A 208 3.59 13.68 10.27
N ALA A 209 2.98 14.27 11.29
CA ALA A 209 1.52 14.25 11.37
C ALA A 209 0.93 15.36 12.25
N ASN A 210 -0.32 15.72 11.95
CA ASN A 210 -1.23 16.52 12.77
C ASN A 210 -2.67 16.01 12.59
N GLU A 211 -3.66 16.80 13.02
CA GLU A 211 -5.08 16.44 12.99
C GLU A 211 -5.69 16.28 11.57
N ASP A 212 -5.04 16.82 10.54
CA ASP A 212 -5.58 16.85 9.17
C ASP A 212 -4.71 16.11 8.14
N ARG A 213 -3.43 15.87 8.45
CA ARG A 213 -2.45 15.37 7.48
C ARG A 213 -1.43 14.46 8.12
N ILE A 214 -1.02 13.47 7.34
CA ILE A 214 0.16 12.66 7.59
C ILE A 214 1.12 12.77 6.41
N GLY A 215 2.42 12.67 6.67
CA GLY A 215 3.44 12.53 5.65
C GLY A 215 4.62 11.68 6.09
N LEU A 216 5.25 11.07 5.10
CA LEU A 216 6.50 10.34 5.26
C LEU A 216 7.60 11.08 4.50
N ALA A 217 8.75 11.26 5.13
CA ALA A 217 9.91 11.92 4.52
C ALA A 217 11.18 11.08 4.65
N TRP A 218 12.01 11.10 3.61
CA TRP A 218 13.30 10.41 3.57
C TRP A 218 14.27 11.17 2.68
N GLY A 219 15.44 11.56 3.22
CA GLY A 219 16.33 12.49 2.54
C GLY A 219 15.61 13.80 2.17
N ASN A 220 15.64 14.17 0.89
CA ASN A 220 14.94 15.35 0.35
C ASN A 220 13.54 15.03 -0.22
N ASN A 221 13.05 13.81 -0.02
CA ASN A 221 11.79 13.33 -0.57
C ASN A 221 10.70 13.31 0.49
N SER A 222 9.46 13.53 0.06
CA SER A 222 8.29 13.36 0.93
C SER A 222 7.02 13.05 0.14
N ILE A 223 6.14 12.28 0.78
CA ILE A 223 4.76 12.07 0.35
C ILE A 223 3.84 12.33 1.54
N SER A 224 2.77 13.09 1.33
CA SER A 224 1.76 13.41 2.33
C SER A 224 0.35 13.26 1.77
N THR A 225 -0.61 13.04 2.65
CA THR A 225 -2.02 12.87 2.31
C THR A 225 -2.90 13.41 3.44
N ALA A 226 -4.06 13.95 3.09
CA ALA A 226 -5.11 14.30 4.04
C ALA A 226 -5.63 13.05 4.75
N LEU A 227 -6.10 13.21 5.98
CA LEU A 227 -6.65 12.13 6.78
C LEU A 227 -8.12 11.85 6.43
N LEU A 228 -8.56 10.64 6.75
CA LEU A 228 -9.98 10.28 6.68
C LEU A 228 -10.67 10.73 7.97
N ALA A 229 -11.58 11.69 7.87
CA ALA A 229 -12.37 12.21 8.99
C ALA A 229 -13.51 11.25 9.40
N ALA A 230 -13.17 10.03 9.84
CA ALA A 230 -14.15 9.02 10.26
C ALA A 230 -13.68 8.18 11.47
N PRO A 231 -14.57 7.83 12.41
CA PRO A 231 -14.22 7.07 13.61
C PRO A 231 -14.03 5.58 13.29
N PHE A 232 -12.80 5.05 13.39
CA PHE A 232 -12.48 3.66 13.06
C PHE A 232 -12.89 2.66 14.17
N PRO A 233 -13.51 1.49 13.86
CA PRO A 233 -14.07 0.57 14.87
C PRO A 233 -13.01 -0.40 15.47
N ASP A 234 -12.06 0.11 16.24
CA ASP A 234 -10.93 -0.68 16.79
C ASP A 234 -11.29 -1.63 17.95
N ASP A 235 -12.09 -1.20 18.92
CA ASP A 235 -12.31 -1.96 20.16
C ASP A 235 -12.89 -3.34 19.90
N ARG A 236 -13.85 -3.42 18.98
CA ARG A 236 -14.44 -4.70 18.56
C ARG A 236 -13.44 -5.53 17.77
N ALA A 237 -12.59 -4.88 16.98
CA ALA A 237 -11.63 -5.53 16.12
C ALA A 237 -10.47 -6.14 16.92
N ARG A 238 -9.96 -5.43 17.95
CA ARG A 238 -8.91 -5.91 18.87
C ARG A 238 -9.35 -7.13 19.68
N ARG A 239 -10.61 -7.16 20.15
CA ARG A 239 -11.14 -8.34 20.87
C ARG A 239 -11.13 -9.62 20.04
N LEU A 240 -11.13 -9.52 18.71
CA LEU A 240 -11.01 -10.70 17.83
C LEU A 240 -9.61 -11.34 17.88
N LEU A 241 -8.61 -10.63 18.43
CA LEU A 241 -7.26 -11.14 18.64
C LEU A 241 -7.17 -12.07 19.86
N GLU A 242 -8.07 -11.94 20.84
CA GLU A 242 -8.10 -12.72 22.09
C GLU A 242 -8.90 -14.03 21.93
N ALA A 243 -8.52 -14.84 20.94
CA ALA A 243 -9.23 -16.05 20.55
C ALA A 243 -8.94 -17.26 21.47
N VAL A 244 -9.96 -18.09 21.73
CA VAL A 244 -9.78 -19.46 22.26
C VAL A 244 -9.49 -20.36 21.07
N ILE A 245 -8.32 -20.99 21.04
CA ILE A 245 -7.84 -21.73 19.86
C ILE A 245 -8.18 -23.21 20.04
N ASP A 246 -9.04 -23.73 19.16
CA ASP A 246 -9.45 -25.15 19.14
C ASP A 246 -8.51 -26.00 18.26
N SER A 247 -7.94 -25.40 17.21
CA SER A 247 -7.01 -26.06 16.30
C SER A 247 -5.92 -25.10 15.82
N THR A 248 -4.67 -25.56 15.85
CA THR A 248 -3.50 -24.85 15.33
C THR A 248 -2.91 -25.63 14.17
N VAL A 249 -2.77 -24.98 13.01
CA VAL A 249 -2.23 -25.58 11.78
C VAL A 249 -1.02 -24.81 11.32
N LEU A 250 0.16 -25.43 11.38
CA LEU A 250 1.40 -24.89 10.83
C LEU A 250 1.57 -25.32 9.37
N VAL A 251 1.58 -24.36 8.45
CA VAL A 251 1.58 -24.60 7.00
C VAL A 251 2.44 -23.59 6.25
N ASP A 252 2.93 -23.96 5.06
CA ASP A 252 3.58 -23.03 4.13
C ASP A 252 2.54 -22.11 3.47
N ALA A 253 2.70 -20.79 3.63
CA ALA A 253 1.71 -19.83 3.15
C ALA A 253 1.55 -19.87 1.63
N ASP A 254 2.65 -20.02 0.89
CA ASP A 254 2.63 -20.03 -0.57
C ASP A 254 1.99 -21.31 -1.12
N ALA A 255 2.24 -22.47 -0.48
CA ALA A 255 1.62 -23.73 -0.83
C ALA A 255 0.10 -23.68 -0.64
N LEU A 256 -0.35 -23.18 0.51
CA LEU A 256 -1.78 -23.01 0.78
C LEU A 256 -2.42 -21.98 -0.16
N ALA A 257 -1.74 -20.86 -0.44
CA ALA A 257 -2.24 -19.84 -1.37
C ALA A 257 -2.41 -20.40 -2.79
N ARG A 258 -1.47 -21.24 -3.26
CA ARG A 258 -1.57 -21.90 -4.57
C ARG A 258 -2.75 -22.87 -4.62
N ALA A 259 -2.98 -23.65 -3.56
CA ALA A 259 -4.12 -24.56 -3.48
C ALA A 259 -5.46 -23.80 -3.48
N VAL A 260 -5.58 -22.73 -2.67
CA VAL A 260 -6.77 -21.86 -2.66
C VAL A 260 -7.04 -21.27 -4.04
N ARG A 261 -6.00 -20.76 -4.72
CA ARG A 261 -6.12 -20.18 -6.06
C ARG A 261 -6.66 -21.19 -7.08
N ARG A 262 -6.20 -22.44 -7.04
CA ARG A 262 -6.62 -23.48 -7.96
C ARG A 262 -8.01 -24.05 -7.63
N ALA A 263 -8.42 -24.05 -6.37
CA ALA A 263 -9.78 -24.42 -5.95
C ALA A 263 -10.82 -23.31 -6.24
N THR A 264 -10.40 -22.05 -6.33
CA THR A 264 -11.28 -20.87 -6.51
C THR A 264 -12.28 -20.99 -7.68
N PRO A 265 -11.91 -21.47 -8.89
CA PRO A 265 -12.84 -21.62 -10.00
C PRO A 265 -14.01 -22.57 -9.72
N TYR A 266 -13.83 -23.51 -8.78
CA TYR A 266 -14.85 -24.48 -8.39
C TYR A 266 -15.72 -23.99 -7.23
N GLY A 267 -15.51 -22.77 -6.73
CA GLY A 267 -16.25 -22.22 -5.58
C GLY A 267 -17.60 -21.59 -5.92
N GLY A 268 -18.11 -21.80 -7.13
CA GLY A 268 -19.38 -21.24 -7.60
C GLY A 268 -19.40 -19.71 -7.67
N PRO A 269 -20.60 -19.09 -7.73
CA PRO A 269 -20.77 -17.64 -7.86
C PRO A 269 -20.11 -16.82 -6.73
N HIS A 270 -19.99 -17.42 -5.54
CA HIS A 270 -19.39 -16.76 -4.37
C HIS A 270 -17.88 -17.01 -4.23
N GLN A 271 -17.30 -17.83 -5.11
CA GLN A 271 -15.91 -18.27 -5.02
C GLN A 271 -15.56 -18.79 -3.62
N ALA A 272 -16.40 -19.68 -3.09
CA ALA A 272 -16.22 -20.28 -1.77
C ALA A 272 -15.16 -21.39 -1.82
N VAL A 273 -14.25 -21.41 -0.84
CA VAL A 273 -13.25 -22.46 -0.67
C VAL A 273 -13.33 -22.99 0.76
N THR A 274 -13.40 -24.31 0.90
CA THR A 274 -13.46 -25.00 2.18
C THR A 274 -12.10 -25.56 2.55
N ILE A 275 -11.60 -25.21 3.73
CA ILE A 275 -10.46 -25.82 4.38
C ILE A 275 -10.98 -26.89 5.35
N GLN A 276 -10.53 -28.13 5.17
CA GLN A 276 -10.72 -29.21 6.13
C GLN A 276 -9.35 -29.55 6.74
N VAL A 277 -9.26 -29.43 8.06
CA VAL A 277 -8.05 -29.79 8.80
C VAL A 277 -8.04 -31.30 9.03
N GLU A 278 -6.98 -31.97 8.60
CA GLU A 278 -6.74 -33.40 8.78
C GLU A 278 -5.48 -33.63 9.63
N ASP A 279 -5.04 -34.88 9.83
CA ASP A 279 -3.98 -35.21 10.80
C ASP A 279 -2.59 -34.66 10.41
N SER A 280 -2.27 -34.62 9.13
CA SER A 280 -0.95 -34.21 8.60
C SER A 280 -1.03 -33.25 7.42
N GLU A 281 -2.23 -32.74 7.14
CA GLU A 281 -2.50 -31.90 5.99
C GLU A 281 -3.75 -31.06 6.15
N VAL A 282 -3.85 -30.06 5.28
CA VAL A 282 -5.04 -29.27 5.04
C VAL A 282 -5.59 -29.66 3.68
N ARG A 283 -6.83 -30.15 3.66
CA ARG A 283 -7.56 -30.39 2.42
C ARG A 283 -8.31 -29.13 2.02
N VAL A 284 -8.04 -28.64 0.82
CA VAL A 284 -8.65 -27.43 0.24
C VAL A 284 -9.64 -27.87 -0.83
N LYS A 285 -10.91 -27.53 -0.65
CA LYS A 285 -12.01 -27.94 -1.53
C LYS A 285 -12.70 -26.74 -2.17
N GLY A 286 -12.98 -26.83 -3.46
CA GLY A 286 -13.99 -26.03 -4.16
C GLY A 286 -15.04 -26.97 -4.74
N SER A 287 -16.32 -26.67 -4.59
CA SER A 287 -17.39 -27.50 -5.13
C SER A 287 -18.58 -26.63 -5.54
N ASP A 288 -19.08 -26.88 -6.74
CA ASP A 288 -20.28 -26.25 -7.29
C ASP A 288 -21.03 -27.30 -8.14
N PRO A 289 -22.36 -27.49 -7.96
CA PRO A 289 -23.11 -28.51 -8.68
C PRO A 289 -23.05 -28.43 -10.21
N GLN A 290 -22.77 -27.24 -10.77
CA GLN A 290 -22.72 -27.01 -12.21
C GLN A 290 -21.27 -26.98 -12.75
N GLN A 291 -20.30 -26.58 -11.93
CA GLN A 291 -18.90 -26.40 -12.34
C GLN A 291 -17.98 -27.54 -11.87
N GLY A 292 -18.50 -28.50 -11.10
CA GLY A 292 -17.77 -29.66 -10.63
C GLY A 292 -17.06 -29.42 -9.30
N GLU A 293 -16.04 -30.23 -9.01
CA GLU A 293 -15.31 -30.19 -7.75
C GLU A 293 -13.80 -30.19 -7.95
N SER A 294 -13.10 -29.64 -6.95
CA SER A 294 -11.65 -29.67 -6.81
C SER A 294 -11.29 -30.02 -5.39
N GLU A 295 -10.23 -30.81 -5.26
CA GLU A 295 -9.68 -31.18 -3.96
C GLU A 295 -8.15 -31.15 -4.05
N GLU A 296 -7.54 -30.49 -3.08
CA GLU A 296 -6.10 -30.39 -2.98
C GLU A 296 -5.64 -30.63 -1.56
N PHE A 297 -4.44 -31.21 -1.43
CA PHE A 297 -3.87 -31.59 -0.15
C PHE A 297 -2.59 -30.81 0.08
N VAL A 298 -2.54 -30.05 1.17
CA VAL A 298 -1.38 -29.24 1.54
C VAL A 298 -0.83 -29.75 2.85
N LYS A 299 0.39 -30.29 2.81
CA LYS A 299 1.07 -30.80 4.01
C LYS A 299 1.14 -29.73 5.10
N ALA A 300 0.78 -30.12 6.33
CA ALA A 300 0.78 -29.24 7.49
C ALA A 300 1.11 -30.02 8.77
N THR A 301 1.44 -29.31 9.84
CA THR A 301 1.48 -29.87 11.19
C THR A 301 0.25 -29.38 11.94
N VAL A 302 -0.50 -30.29 12.54
CA VAL A 302 -1.80 -29.99 13.15
C VAL A 302 -1.79 -30.38 14.62
N GLU A 303 -2.27 -29.45 15.45
CA GLU A 303 -2.49 -29.65 16.88
C GLU A 303 -3.94 -29.27 17.22
N GLY A 304 -4.61 -30.05 18.06
CA GLY A 304 -6.02 -29.84 18.43
C GLY A 304 -7.02 -30.48 17.46
N ASP A 305 -8.14 -29.80 17.23
CA ASP A 305 -9.32 -30.38 16.58
C ASP A 305 -9.24 -30.39 15.04
N ARG A 306 -9.98 -31.33 14.41
CA ARG A 306 -10.10 -31.45 12.95
C ARG A 306 -11.31 -30.67 12.48
N LEU A 307 -11.13 -29.36 12.36
CA LEU A 307 -12.19 -28.42 12.01
C LEU A 307 -12.31 -28.22 10.51
N THR A 308 -13.54 -27.95 10.06
CA THR A 308 -13.83 -27.54 8.69
C THR A 308 -14.34 -26.11 8.67
N LYS A 309 -13.78 -25.28 7.79
CA LYS A 309 -14.18 -23.88 7.58
C LYS A 309 -14.31 -23.55 6.11
N THR A 310 -15.34 -22.79 5.76
CA THR A 310 -15.52 -22.26 4.40
C THR A 310 -15.25 -20.76 4.40
N PHE A 311 -14.50 -20.28 3.41
CA PHE A 311 -14.14 -18.88 3.25
C PHE A 311 -14.47 -18.39 1.86
N GLN A 312 -14.67 -17.08 1.71
CA GLN A 312 -14.56 -16.46 0.39
C GLN A 312 -13.08 -16.48 -0.04
N ALA A 313 -12.78 -17.10 -1.18
CA ALA A 313 -11.41 -17.40 -1.61
C ALA A 313 -10.53 -16.16 -1.66
N ARG A 314 -11.05 -15.02 -2.14
CA ARG A 314 -10.29 -13.77 -2.24
C ARG A 314 -9.75 -13.29 -0.88
N TYR A 315 -10.52 -13.44 0.19
CA TYR A 315 -10.12 -12.95 1.52
C TYR A 315 -9.02 -13.81 2.11
N LEU A 316 -9.17 -15.13 1.97
CA LEU A 316 -8.14 -16.08 2.40
C LEU A 316 -6.86 -15.91 1.57
N ALA A 317 -6.97 -15.76 0.25
CA ALA A 317 -5.82 -15.56 -0.64
C ALA A 317 -5.04 -14.27 -0.31
N ASP A 318 -5.74 -13.15 -0.08
CA ASP A 318 -5.11 -11.90 0.31
C ASP A 318 -4.43 -11.99 1.69
N ALA A 319 -5.04 -12.69 2.65
CA ALA A 319 -4.43 -12.94 3.95
C ALA A 319 -3.15 -13.79 3.83
N LEU A 320 -3.17 -14.87 3.03
CA LEU A 320 -2.01 -15.72 2.80
C LEU A 320 -0.87 -14.98 2.09
N LYS A 321 -1.20 -14.12 1.12
CA LYS A 321 -0.24 -13.28 0.39
C LYS A 321 0.57 -12.37 1.32
N ALA A 322 -0.03 -11.92 2.43
CA ALA A 322 0.63 -11.10 3.42
C ALA A 322 1.81 -11.81 4.12
N PHE A 323 1.87 -13.14 4.03
CA PHE A 323 2.90 -13.99 4.61
C PHE A 323 3.72 -14.75 3.55
N ALA A 324 3.80 -14.23 2.31
CA ALA A 324 4.53 -14.87 1.23
C ALA A 324 5.97 -15.26 1.63
N GLY A 325 6.38 -16.48 1.27
CA GLY A 325 7.68 -17.05 1.62
C GLY A 325 7.85 -17.45 3.08
N ARG A 326 6.79 -17.46 3.90
CA ARG A 326 6.84 -17.84 5.33
C ARG A 326 6.02 -19.08 5.62
N ARG A 327 6.37 -19.76 6.72
CA ARG A 327 5.44 -20.65 7.43
C ARG A 327 4.54 -19.83 8.33
N ILE A 328 3.28 -20.21 8.39
CA ILE A 328 2.24 -19.56 9.17
C ILE A 328 1.50 -20.54 10.04
N GLU A 329 1.00 -20.05 11.16
CA GLU A 329 0.03 -20.71 12.02
C GLU A 329 -1.38 -20.23 11.65
N LEU A 330 -2.27 -21.16 11.29
CA LEU A 330 -3.71 -20.93 11.27
C LEU A 330 -4.26 -21.34 12.63
N LYS A 331 -4.77 -20.36 13.38
CA LYS A 331 -5.44 -20.56 14.67
C LYS A 331 -6.94 -20.54 14.40
N ILE A 332 -7.55 -21.71 14.43
CA ILE A 332 -8.93 -21.96 14.04
C ILE A 332 -9.75 -22.20 15.31
N GLN A 333 -10.89 -21.51 15.38
CA GLN A 333 -11.88 -21.69 16.43
C GLN A 333 -13.12 -22.35 15.84
N ASP A 334 -13.92 -23.06 16.62
CA ASP A 334 -15.15 -23.70 16.14
C ASP A 334 -16.26 -22.68 15.73
N GLY A 335 -17.22 -23.13 14.93
CA GLY A 335 -18.36 -22.33 14.44
C GLY A 335 -18.00 -21.30 13.37
N LEU A 336 -18.58 -20.10 13.44
CA LEU A 336 -18.35 -19.02 12.45
C LEU A 336 -17.39 -17.94 12.96
N ARG A 337 -16.55 -18.26 13.96
CA ARG A 337 -15.53 -17.34 14.47
C ARG A 337 -14.38 -17.21 13.49
N SER A 338 -13.68 -16.07 13.52
CA SER A 338 -12.57 -15.78 12.63
C SER A 338 -11.41 -16.74 12.81
N THR A 339 -10.80 -17.14 11.70
CA THR A 339 -9.49 -17.80 11.70
C THR A 339 -8.40 -16.74 11.74
N VAL A 340 -7.45 -16.91 12.65
CA VAL A 340 -6.31 -16.02 12.83
C VAL A 340 -5.07 -16.62 12.16
N LEU A 341 -4.37 -15.82 11.36
CA LEU A 341 -3.13 -16.16 10.68
C LEU A 341 -2.01 -15.35 11.32
N THR A 342 -0.97 -16.03 11.78
CA THR A 342 0.25 -15.42 12.31
C THR A 342 1.47 -16.12 11.73
N SER A 343 2.59 -15.41 11.60
CA SER A 343 3.91 -16.05 11.45
C SER A 343 4.68 -15.90 12.76
N PRO A 344 5.61 -16.81 13.08
CA PRO A 344 6.57 -16.58 14.15
C PRO A 344 7.22 -15.20 14.02
N PRO A 345 7.46 -14.49 15.14
CA PRO A 345 8.06 -13.15 15.08
C PRO A 345 9.45 -13.23 14.45
N GLY A 346 9.74 -12.28 13.55
CA GLY A 346 11.07 -12.10 12.99
C GLY A 346 12.00 -11.37 13.97
N GLU A 347 13.29 -11.37 13.67
CA GLU A 347 14.30 -10.64 14.47
C GLU A 347 14.16 -9.10 14.36
N ASP A 348 13.39 -8.61 13.38
CA ASP A 348 13.16 -7.19 13.13
C ASP A 348 12.13 -6.54 14.08
N GLY A 349 11.45 -7.35 14.90
CA GLY A 349 10.39 -6.92 15.81
C GLY A 349 9.09 -6.53 15.11
N VAL A 350 8.92 -6.90 13.83
CA VAL A 350 7.69 -6.66 13.08
C VAL A 350 6.75 -7.86 13.24
N GLU A 351 5.59 -7.61 13.81
CA GLU A 351 4.55 -8.60 14.03
C GLU A 351 3.36 -8.32 13.12
N LEU A 352 2.80 -9.38 12.52
CA LEU A 352 1.59 -9.30 11.70
C LEU A 352 0.63 -10.39 12.12
N THR A 353 -0.60 -9.97 12.38
CA THR A 353 -1.75 -10.84 12.60
C THR A 353 -2.81 -10.53 11.55
N TYR A 354 -3.34 -11.55 10.91
CA TYR A 354 -4.41 -11.44 9.93
C TYR A 354 -5.61 -12.27 10.36
N LEU A 355 -6.82 -11.77 10.16
CA LEU A 355 -8.04 -12.47 10.51
C LEU A 355 -8.92 -12.58 9.28
N VAL A 356 -9.52 -13.74 9.09
CA VAL A 356 -10.49 -13.99 8.02
C VAL A 356 -11.74 -14.60 8.63
N VAL A 357 -12.88 -13.97 8.37
CA VAL A 357 -14.19 -14.45 8.84
C VAL A 357 -14.67 -15.56 7.91
N PRO A 358 -15.02 -16.75 8.43
CA PRO A 358 -15.61 -17.81 7.62
C PRO A 358 -17.02 -17.42 7.18
N MET A 359 -17.44 -17.95 6.04
CA MET A 359 -18.81 -17.85 5.57
C MET A 359 -19.57 -19.13 5.86
N ARG A 360 -20.90 -19.03 5.88
CA ARG A 360 -21.75 -20.23 5.93
C ARG A 360 -21.52 -21.04 4.66
N SER A 361 -21.34 -22.34 4.83
CA SER A 361 -21.35 -23.27 3.70
C SER A 361 -22.70 -23.13 2.99
N VAL A 362 -22.66 -22.91 1.69
CA VAL A 362 -23.84 -22.94 0.83
C VAL A 362 -23.94 -24.39 0.37
N ALA A 363 -24.79 -25.16 1.05
CA ALA A 363 -25.08 -26.54 0.68
C ALA A 363 -25.96 -26.60 -0.57
#